data_AF-A0A0U3FF68-F1
#
_entry.id   AF-A0A0U3FF68-F1
#
_cell.length_a   1.000
_cell.length_b   1.000
_cell.length_c   1.000
_cell.angle_alpha   90.00
_cell.angle_beta   90.00
_cell.angle_gamma   90.00
#
_symmetry.space_group_name_H-M   'P 1'
#
loop_
_entity.id
_entity.type
_entity.pdbx_description
1 polymer ?
#
loop_
_entity_poly.entity_id
_entity_poly.type
_entity_poly.pdbx_seq_one_letter_code
_entity_poly.pdbx_strand_id
1 'polypeptide(L)'
;MCRTPSVPQLVRPVLLVSRFFLVSGGASLARLYNGPDTRADELLLGCAVALVFCSISPGSRLHVSLQTGVRRGGPFAGLALLLAVFLLKEPTTPGAWFDVFWTVGPTALALLAGLVIGWLVLLPDGLISKILGHRWLSRPGRDLSYGMYLWHLPVFILLIPLVPSLAVRVPLTAALSVLMAYGSFRFVERPIRRWAS
;
A
#
# COMPACT_ATOMS: atom_id res chain seq x y z
N MET A 1 9.32 31.00 -4.17
CA MET A 1 8.19 31.17 -3.25
C MET A 1 7.02 30.32 -3.75
N CYS A 2 6.99 29.02 -3.41
CA CYS A 2 5.79 28.20 -3.66
C CYS A 2 4.80 28.46 -2.52
N ARG A 3 3.65 29.05 -2.85
CA ARG A 3 2.51 29.10 -1.94
C ARG A 3 2.13 27.67 -1.58
N THR A 4 1.99 27.38 -0.29
CA THR A 4 1.42 26.12 0.20
C THR A 4 0.09 25.88 -0.51
N PRO A 5 -0.06 24.80 -1.31
CA PRO A 5 -1.39 24.44 -1.77
C PRO A 5 -2.21 24.17 -0.52
N SER A 6 -3.33 24.88 -0.36
CA SER A 6 -4.36 24.50 0.58
C SER A 6 -4.87 23.13 0.15
N VAL A 7 -4.22 22.07 0.62
CA VAL A 7 -4.65 20.69 0.43
C VAL A 7 -6.12 20.67 0.85
N PRO A 8 -7.06 20.25 -0.02
CA PRO A 8 -8.47 20.34 0.28
C PRO A 8 -8.78 19.35 1.42
N GLN A 9 -8.73 19.84 2.65
CA GLN A 9 -8.99 19.07 3.88
C GLN A 9 -10.43 18.51 3.90
N LEU A 10 -11.29 18.98 3.00
CA LEU A 10 -12.67 18.56 2.78
C LEU A 10 -12.83 17.21 2.07
N VAL A 11 -11.85 16.73 1.30
CA VAL A 11 -12.06 15.50 0.48
C VAL A 11 -12.05 14.22 1.33
N ARG A 12 -11.29 14.22 2.43
CA ARG A 12 -11.18 13.07 3.34
C ARG A 12 -12.49 12.72 4.08
N PRO A 13 -13.17 13.66 4.77
CA PRO A 13 -14.41 13.33 5.47
C PRO A 13 -15.51 12.90 4.50
N VAL A 14 -15.57 13.48 3.28
CA VAL A 14 -16.59 13.14 2.28
C VAL A 14 -16.49 11.66 1.86
N LEU A 15 -15.29 11.13 1.66
CA LEU A 15 -15.09 9.74 1.24
C LEU A 15 -15.41 8.75 2.36
N LEU A 16 -15.03 9.06 3.61
CA LEU A 16 -15.40 8.23 4.76
C LEU A 16 -16.91 8.21 5.00
N VAL A 17 -17.55 9.36 4.88
CA VAL A 17 -19.02 9.48 4.98
C VAL A 17 -19.70 8.69 3.86
N SER A 18 -19.21 8.77 2.62
CA SER A 18 -19.76 7.98 1.52
C SER A 18 -19.63 6.47 1.76
N ARG A 19 -18.52 6.02 2.34
CA ARG A 19 -18.29 4.62 2.71
C ARG A 19 -19.21 4.17 3.82
N PHE A 20 -19.38 5.01 4.85
CA PHE A 20 -20.32 4.75 5.93
C PHE A 20 -21.73 4.50 5.39
N PHE A 21 -22.21 5.34 4.45
CA PHE A 21 -23.52 5.15 3.83
C PHE A 21 -23.62 3.87 3.00
N LEU A 22 -22.57 3.51 2.24
CA LEU A 22 -22.54 2.27 1.47
C LEU A 22 -22.59 1.03 2.38
N VAL A 23 -21.82 1.04 3.47
CA VAL A 23 -21.79 -0.03 4.45
C VAL A 23 -23.13 -0.13 5.18
N SER A 24 -23.65 0.99 5.70
CA SER A 24 -24.96 1.01 6.38
C SER A 24 -26.13 0.65 5.46
N GLY A 25 -25.98 0.91 4.15
CA GLY A 25 -26.94 0.53 3.12
C GLY A 25 -26.86 -0.94 2.70
N GLY A 26 -25.98 -1.74 3.32
CA GLY A 26 -25.84 -3.16 3.03
C GLY A 26 -25.16 -3.45 1.68
N ALA A 27 -24.26 -2.57 1.21
CA ALA A 27 -23.51 -2.80 -0.02
C ALA A 27 -22.75 -4.13 0.04
N SER A 28 -22.71 -4.85 -1.09
CA SER A 28 -22.01 -6.14 -1.16
C SER A 28 -20.51 -5.99 -0.96
N LEU A 29 -19.86 -7.03 -0.43
CA LEU A 29 -18.40 -7.09 -0.28
C LEU A 29 -17.68 -6.79 -1.61
N ALA A 30 -18.19 -7.31 -2.72
CA ALA A 30 -17.60 -7.06 -4.05
C ALA A 30 -17.62 -5.57 -4.42
N ARG A 31 -18.68 -4.83 -4.05
CA ARG A 31 -18.79 -3.39 -4.31
C ARG A 31 -17.86 -2.56 -3.42
N LEU A 32 -17.73 -2.94 -2.15
CA LEU A 32 -16.85 -2.27 -1.19
C LEU A 32 -15.36 -2.53 -1.51
N TYR A 33 -15.05 -3.77 -1.90
CA TYR A 33 -13.69 -4.20 -2.21
C TYR A 33 -13.15 -3.59 -3.50
N ASN A 34 -13.95 -3.62 -4.57
CA ASN A 34 -13.54 -3.22 -5.92
C ASN A 34 -13.94 -1.79 -6.31
N GLY A 35 -14.65 -1.08 -5.43
CA GLY A 35 -15.09 0.29 -5.67
C GLY A 35 -13.92 1.27 -5.80
N PRO A 36 -13.75 1.97 -6.92
CA PRO A 36 -12.69 2.97 -7.02
C PRO A 36 -12.92 4.14 -6.05
N ASP A 37 -14.18 4.51 -5.81
CA ASP A 37 -14.61 5.51 -4.84
C ASP A 37 -14.33 5.09 -3.38
N THR A 38 -14.49 3.80 -3.07
CA THR A 38 -14.19 3.24 -1.74
C THR A 38 -12.69 3.00 -1.52
N ARG A 39 -11.85 3.24 -2.52
CA ARG A 39 -10.38 3.14 -2.42
C ARG A 39 -9.64 4.46 -2.66
N ALA A 40 -10.33 5.46 -3.22
CA ALA A 40 -9.72 6.73 -3.62
C ALA A 40 -9.08 7.49 -2.44
N ASP A 41 -9.63 7.37 -1.24
CA ASP A 41 -9.11 8.07 -0.06
C ASP A 41 -7.69 7.62 0.32
N GLU A 42 -7.36 6.33 0.20
CA GLU A 42 -6.04 5.76 0.53
C GLU A 42 -4.97 6.38 -0.39
N LEU A 43 -5.29 6.50 -1.68
CA LEU A 43 -4.43 7.14 -2.67
C LEU A 43 -4.28 8.65 -2.40
N LEU A 44 -5.40 9.35 -2.16
CA LEU A 44 -5.39 10.77 -1.86
C LEU A 44 -4.67 11.08 -0.54
N LEU A 45 -4.78 10.20 0.44
CA LEU A 45 -4.05 10.25 1.69
C LEU A 45 -2.55 10.19 1.43
N GLY A 46 -2.11 9.22 0.63
CA GLY A 46 -0.72 9.08 0.19
C GLY A 46 -0.21 10.31 -0.55
N CYS A 47 -0.98 10.82 -1.52
CA CYS A 47 -0.65 12.04 -2.26
C CYS A 47 -0.53 13.26 -1.33
N ALA A 48 -1.48 13.43 -0.40
CA ALA A 48 -1.45 14.53 0.57
C ALA A 48 -0.21 14.45 1.47
N VAL A 49 0.13 13.26 1.97
CA VAL A 49 1.34 13.04 2.77
C VAL A 49 2.60 13.35 1.96
N ALA A 50 2.68 12.90 0.71
CA ALA A 50 3.80 13.20 -0.18
C ALA A 50 3.97 14.71 -0.42
N LEU A 51 2.88 15.43 -0.70
CA LEU A 51 2.90 16.89 -0.89
C LEU A 51 3.36 17.62 0.37
N VAL A 52 2.90 17.18 1.55
CA VAL A 52 3.38 17.72 2.83
C VAL A 52 4.88 17.52 2.96
N PHE A 53 5.39 16.32 2.69
CA PHE A 53 6.84 16.06 2.74
C PHE A 53 7.64 16.91 1.74
N CYS A 54 7.17 17.06 0.50
CA CYS A 54 7.81 17.92 -0.50
C CYS A 54 7.78 19.41 -0.12
N SER A 55 6.81 19.84 0.68
CA SER A 55 6.71 21.23 1.14
C SER A 55 7.66 21.58 2.29
N ILE A 56 8.23 20.57 2.97
CA ILE A 56 9.10 20.76 4.13
C ILE A 56 10.55 20.91 3.65
N SER A 57 11.14 22.09 3.87
CA SER A 57 12.55 22.30 3.55
C SER A 57 13.48 21.45 4.43
N PRO A 58 14.44 20.72 3.84
CA PRO A 58 15.49 20.04 4.59
C PRO A 58 16.22 21.01 5.52
N GLY A 59 16.50 20.59 6.75
CA GLY A 59 17.18 21.42 7.76
C GLY A 59 16.31 22.47 8.47
N SER A 60 15.03 22.63 8.11
CA SER A 60 14.10 23.49 8.85
C SER A 60 13.84 22.97 10.27
N ARG A 61 13.43 23.87 11.20
CA ARG A 61 13.03 23.47 12.56
C ARG A 61 11.93 22.40 12.56
N LEU A 62 10.99 22.50 11.63
CA LEU A 62 9.93 21.51 11.43
C LEU A 62 10.50 20.16 11.02
N HIS A 63 11.44 20.12 10.07
CA HIS A 63 12.10 18.89 9.63
C HIS A 63 12.79 18.16 10.79
N VAL A 64 13.56 18.89 11.61
CA VAL A 64 14.28 18.33 12.78
C VAL A 64 13.30 17.82 13.85
N SER A 65 12.23 18.57 14.11
CA SER A 65 11.17 18.15 15.04
C SER A 65 10.50 16.86 14.57
N LEU A 66 10.14 16.78 13.29
CA LEU A 66 9.55 15.58 12.69
C LEU A 66 10.49 14.39 12.74
N GLN A 67 11.78 14.56 12.41
CA GLN A 67 12.80 13.51 12.54
C GLN A 67 12.88 12.95 13.96
N THR A 68 12.84 13.83 14.97
CA THR A 68 12.83 13.42 16.39
C THR A 68 11.57 12.63 16.73
N GLY A 69 10.41 13.10 16.25
CA GLY A 69 9.12 12.43 16.42
C GLY A 69 9.10 11.03 15.79
N VAL A 70 9.45 10.91 14.51
CA VAL A 70 9.45 9.61 13.81
C VAL A 70 10.55 8.68 14.29
N ARG A 71 11.66 9.19 14.84
CA ARG A 71 12.68 8.34 15.46
C ARG A 71 12.13 7.57 16.66
N ARG A 72 11.24 8.18 17.44
CA ARG A 72 10.60 7.54 18.60
C ARG A 72 9.34 6.78 18.21
N GLY A 73 8.47 7.39 17.40
CA GLY A 73 7.15 6.83 17.04
C GLY A 73 7.15 5.88 15.84
N GLY A 74 8.10 6.03 14.92
CA GLY A 74 8.19 5.24 13.69
C GLY A 74 8.27 3.73 13.91
N PRO A 75 9.11 3.21 14.83
CA PRO A 75 9.13 1.79 15.16
C PRO A 75 7.79 1.26 15.67
N PHE A 76 7.07 2.05 16.48
CA PHE A 76 5.73 1.67 16.95
C PHE A 76 4.70 1.68 15.82
N ALA A 77 4.76 2.65 14.91
CA ALA A 77 3.90 2.67 13.72
C ALA A 77 4.19 1.46 12.81
N GLY A 78 5.46 1.10 12.64
CA GLY A 78 5.90 -0.08 11.90
C GLY A 78 5.40 -1.38 12.54
N LEU A 79 5.56 -1.51 13.86
CA LEU A 79 5.05 -2.66 14.60
C LEU A 79 3.52 -2.72 14.54
N ALA A 80 2.82 -1.61 14.73
CA ALA A 80 1.37 -1.54 14.65
C ALA A 80 0.87 -1.95 13.26
N LEU A 81 1.54 -1.51 12.19
CA LEU A 81 1.22 -1.94 10.82
C LEU A 81 1.45 -3.44 10.63
N LEU A 82 2.58 -3.99 11.11
CA LEU A 82 2.85 -5.43 11.03
C LEU A 82 1.79 -6.23 11.79
N LEU A 83 1.49 -5.84 13.03
CA LEU A 83 0.44 -6.48 13.81
C LEU A 83 -0.92 -6.37 13.12
N ALA A 84 -1.25 -5.21 12.54
CA ALA A 84 -2.48 -5.04 11.80
C ALA A 84 -2.57 -6.02 10.61
N VAL A 85 -1.50 -6.14 9.81
CA VAL A 85 -1.46 -7.04 8.64
C VAL A 85 -1.57 -8.51 9.04
N PHE A 86 -0.97 -8.93 10.15
CA PHE A 86 -0.96 -10.34 10.56
C PHE A 86 -2.13 -10.74 11.47
N LEU A 87 -2.71 -9.81 12.23
CA LEU A 87 -3.74 -10.10 13.23
C LEU A 87 -5.14 -9.67 12.79
N LEU A 88 -5.27 -8.63 11.95
CA LEU A 88 -6.58 -8.22 11.46
C LEU A 88 -7.02 -9.14 10.33
N LYS A 89 -8.09 -9.90 10.59
CA LYS A 89 -8.74 -10.72 9.58
C LYS A 89 -9.75 -9.89 8.82
N GLU A 90 -9.61 -9.86 7.50
CA GLU A 90 -10.59 -9.26 6.60
C GLU A 90 -11.96 -9.93 6.78
N PRO A 91 -13.01 -9.18 7.13
CA PRO A 91 -14.34 -9.74 7.32
C PRO A 91 -15.01 -10.00 5.97
N THR A 92 -15.46 -11.25 5.79
CA THR A 92 -16.17 -11.70 4.58
C THR A 92 -17.68 -11.79 4.77
N THR A 93 -18.17 -11.80 6.01
CA THR A 93 -19.59 -11.92 6.37
C THR A 93 -20.08 -10.65 7.06
N PRO A 94 -21.33 -10.20 6.81
CA PRO A 94 -21.91 -9.05 7.50
C PRO A 94 -21.91 -9.19 9.02
N GLY A 95 -21.69 -8.09 9.73
CA GLY A 95 -21.64 -8.02 11.19
C GLY A 95 -20.87 -6.79 11.68
N ALA A 96 -20.82 -6.56 13.00
CA ALA A 96 -20.22 -5.33 13.55
C ALA A 96 -18.74 -5.13 13.12
N TRP A 97 -17.94 -6.21 13.05
CA TRP A 97 -16.56 -6.12 12.56
C TRP A 97 -16.49 -5.81 11.06
N PHE A 98 -17.42 -6.34 10.25
CA PHE A 98 -17.54 -6.01 8.83
C PHE A 98 -17.78 -4.52 8.65
N ASP A 99 -18.73 -3.96 9.39
CA ASP A 99 -19.11 -2.57 9.23
C ASP A 99 -17.98 -1.62 9.64
N VAL A 100 -17.33 -1.90 10.77
CA VAL A 100 -16.19 -1.12 11.25
C VAL A 100 -15.01 -1.23 10.29
N PHE A 101 -14.63 -2.45 9.89
CA PHE A 101 -13.51 -2.66 9.00
C PHE A 101 -13.73 -1.97 7.66
N TRP A 102 -14.86 -2.20 6.98
CA TRP A 102 -15.09 -1.63 5.65
C TRP A 102 -15.36 -0.12 5.65
N THR A 103 -15.69 0.47 6.80
CA THR A 103 -15.84 1.92 6.93
C THR A 103 -14.50 2.62 7.18
N VAL A 104 -13.70 2.15 8.16
CA VAL A 104 -12.49 2.87 8.62
C VAL A 104 -11.19 2.09 8.50
N GLY A 105 -11.25 0.77 8.37
CA GLY A 105 -10.08 -0.12 8.35
C GLY A 105 -9.08 0.20 7.24
N PRO A 106 -9.49 0.25 5.96
CA PRO A 106 -8.57 0.57 4.87
C PRO A 106 -7.90 1.94 5.02
N THR A 107 -8.66 2.96 5.44
CA THR A 107 -8.11 4.31 5.70
C THR A 107 -7.11 4.31 6.85
N ALA A 108 -7.39 3.56 7.93
CA ALA A 108 -6.48 3.42 9.06
C ALA A 108 -5.18 2.70 8.67
N LEU A 109 -5.27 1.64 7.87
CA LEU A 109 -4.11 0.95 7.31
C LEU A 109 -3.28 1.86 6.40
N ALA A 110 -3.92 2.66 5.56
CA ALA A 110 -3.25 3.63 4.71
C ALA A 110 -2.54 4.74 5.53
N LEU A 111 -3.14 5.19 6.63
CA LEU A 111 -2.50 6.12 7.57
C LEU A 111 -1.26 5.51 8.22
N LEU A 112 -1.36 4.27 8.72
CA LEU A 112 -0.22 3.55 9.30
C LEU A 112 0.90 3.37 8.27
N ALA A 113 0.56 2.96 7.04
CA ALA A 113 1.51 2.84 5.95
C ALA A 113 2.19 4.18 5.63
N GLY A 114 1.42 5.27 5.55
CA GLY A 114 1.96 6.62 5.35
C GLY A 114 2.92 7.06 6.46
N LEU A 115 2.62 6.75 7.72
CA LEU A 115 3.51 7.02 8.86
C LEU A 115 4.81 6.22 8.76
N VAL A 116 4.75 4.95 8.38
CA VAL A 116 5.93 4.09 8.18
C VAL A 116 6.78 4.61 7.03
N ILE A 117 6.17 4.94 5.88
CA ILE A 117 6.88 5.52 4.74
C ILE A 117 7.54 6.85 5.15
N GLY A 118 6.82 7.72 5.85
CA GLY A 118 7.35 8.98 6.36
C GLY A 118 8.54 8.79 7.31
N TRP A 119 8.47 7.79 8.19
CA TRP A 119 9.57 7.40 9.06
C TRP A 119 10.81 6.98 8.27
N LEU A 120 10.65 6.10 7.27
CA LEU A 120 11.77 5.61 6.45
C LEU A 120 12.41 6.72 5.61
N VAL A 121 11.60 7.64 5.08
CA VAL A 121 12.06 8.77 4.25
C VAL A 121 12.77 9.83 5.08
N LEU A 122 12.29 10.15 6.28
CA LEU A 122 12.90 11.17 7.15
C LEU A 122 14.18 10.68 7.84
N LEU A 123 14.36 9.36 7.97
CA LEU A 123 15.55 8.73 8.58
C LEU A 123 16.20 7.75 7.60
N PRO A 124 16.80 8.23 6.49
CA PRO A 124 17.42 7.37 5.48
C PRO A 124 18.61 6.57 6.04
N ASP A 125 19.30 7.10 7.06
CA ASP A 125 20.45 6.44 7.69
C ASP A 125 20.08 5.34 8.69
N GLY A 126 18.79 5.19 9.01
CA GLY A 126 18.29 4.17 9.92
C GLY A 126 18.51 2.74 9.39
N LEU A 127 18.70 1.79 10.30
CA LEU A 127 18.92 0.38 9.96
C LEU A 127 17.81 -0.18 9.05
N ILE A 128 16.54 0.07 9.40
CA ILE A 128 15.39 -0.43 8.63
C ILE A 128 15.34 0.20 7.24
N SER A 129 15.58 1.51 7.13
CA SER A 129 15.66 2.21 5.85
C SER A 129 16.77 1.65 4.96
N LYS A 130 17.94 1.32 5.53
CA LYS A 130 19.06 0.69 4.81
C LYS A 130 18.73 -0.73 4.35
N ILE A 131 18.10 -1.54 5.20
CA ILE A 131 17.68 -2.91 4.85
C ILE A 131 16.64 -2.87 3.72
N LEU A 132 15.59 -2.08 3.87
CA LEU A 132 14.51 -1.98 2.87
C LEU A 132 14.97 -1.30 1.57
N GLY A 133 15.88 -0.32 1.68
CA GLY A 133 16.49 0.36 0.54
C GLY A 133 17.53 -0.48 -0.21
N HIS A 134 17.96 -1.62 0.35
CA HIS A 134 18.98 -2.46 -0.26
C HIS A 134 18.59 -2.88 -1.68
N ARG A 135 19.52 -2.77 -2.64
CA ARG A 135 19.26 -3.01 -4.07
C ARG A 135 18.59 -4.35 -4.38
N TRP A 136 18.89 -5.39 -3.59
CA TRP A 136 18.31 -6.72 -3.79
C TRP A 136 16.83 -6.78 -3.42
N LEU A 137 16.37 -5.96 -2.46
CA LEU A 137 14.98 -5.93 -2.04
C LEU A 137 14.17 -4.89 -2.84
N SER A 138 14.77 -3.73 -3.12
CA SER A 138 14.09 -2.63 -3.80
C SER A 138 13.96 -2.81 -5.31
N ARG A 139 14.93 -3.45 -6.00
CA ARG A 139 14.87 -3.64 -7.46
C ARG A 139 13.71 -4.52 -7.92
N PRO A 140 13.46 -5.72 -7.34
CA PRO A 140 12.31 -6.53 -7.74
C PRO A 140 10.99 -5.80 -7.52
N GLY A 141 10.87 -5.05 -6.43
CA GLY A 141 9.69 -4.22 -6.17
C GLY A 141 9.50 -3.11 -7.21
N ARG A 142 10.57 -2.52 -7.74
CA ARG A 142 10.50 -1.46 -8.76
C ARG A 142 10.19 -2.00 -10.15
N ASP A 143 10.82 -3.12 -10.51
CA ASP A 143 10.83 -3.62 -11.88
C ASP A 143 9.77 -4.69 -12.13
N LEU A 144 9.46 -5.51 -11.11
CA LEU A 144 8.61 -6.70 -11.24
C LEU A 144 7.27 -6.60 -10.51
N SER A 145 7.05 -5.58 -9.66
CA SER A 145 5.80 -5.50 -8.86
C SER A 145 4.54 -5.54 -9.72
N TYR A 146 4.54 -4.79 -10.82
CA TYR A 146 3.41 -4.77 -11.75
C TYR A 146 3.22 -6.13 -12.43
N GLY A 147 4.28 -6.73 -12.97
CA GLY A 147 4.23 -8.06 -13.57
C GLY A 147 3.78 -9.13 -12.57
N MET A 148 4.28 -9.10 -11.34
CA MET A 148 3.87 -10.05 -10.28
C MET A 148 2.39 -9.88 -9.95
N TYR A 149 1.91 -8.64 -9.84
CA TYR A 149 0.48 -8.36 -9.66
C TYR A 149 -0.38 -8.91 -10.81
N LEU A 150 0.08 -8.79 -12.06
CA LEU A 150 -0.69 -9.28 -13.20
C LEU A 150 -0.70 -10.81 -13.27
N TRP A 151 0.45 -11.45 -13.07
CA TRP A 151 0.61 -12.89 -13.31
C TRP A 151 0.21 -13.77 -12.13
N HIS A 152 0.19 -13.26 -10.89
CA HIS A 152 -0.08 -14.13 -9.74
C HIS A 152 -1.51 -14.71 -9.73
N LEU A 153 -2.53 -13.94 -10.11
CA LEU A 153 -3.91 -14.41 -10.13
C LEU A 153 -4.15 -15.50 -11.19
N PRO A 154 -3.80 -15.30 -12.48
CA PRO A 154 -3.95 -16.34 -13.49
C PRO A 154 -3.19 -17.62 -13.14
N VAL A 155 -1.94 -17.51 -12.69
CA VAL A 155 -1.12 -18.66 -12.27
C VAL A 155 -1.79 -19.40 -11.12
N PHE A 156 -2.25 -18.68 -10.10
CA PHE A 156 -2.91 -19.28 -8.95
C PHE A 156 -4.19 -20.02 -9.34
N ILE A 157 -5.07 -19.39 -10.13
CA ILE A 157 -6.33 -19.99 -10.60
C ILE A 157 -6.07 -21.24 -11.43
N LEU A 158 -5.08 -21.21 -12.33
CA LEU A 158 -4.70 -22.38 -13.12
C LEU A 158 -4.16 -23.51 -12.26
N LEU A 159 -3.43 -23.22 -11.18
CA LEU A 159 -2.86 -24.26 -10.30
C LEU A 159 -3.86 -24.88 -9.31
N ILE A 160 -5.03 -24.25 -9.06
CA ILE A 160 -6.04 -24.79 -8.15
C ILE A 160 -6.42 -26.24 -8.49
N PRO A 161 -6.84 -26.57 -9.73
CA PRO A 161 -7.22 -27.94 -10.07
C PRO A 161 -6.04 -28.90 -10.22
N LEU A 162 -4.82 -28.41 -10.51
CA LEU A 162 -3.64 -29.27 -10.73
C LEU A 162 -2.89 -29.63 -9.45
N VAL A 163 -2.86 -28.74 -8.46
CA VAL A 163 -2.08 -28.92 -7.22
C VAL A 163 -3.00 -28.69 -6.02
N PRO A 164 -3.64 -29.74 -5.49
CA PRO A 164 -4.57 -29.62 -4.37
C PRO A 164 -3.89 -29.15 -3.07
N SER A 165 -2.65 -29.59 -2.83
CA SER A 165 -1.88 -29.26 -1.64
C SER A 165 -1.50 -27.78 -1.62
N LEU A 166 -2.04 -27.03 -0.65
CA LEU A 166 -1.70 -25.62 -0.42
C LEU A 166 -0.21 -25.40 -0.17
N ALA A 167 0.43 -26.29 0.59
CA ALA A 167 1.85 -26.20 0.93
C ALA A 167 2.75 -26.26 -0.30
N VAL A 168 2.31 -26.92 -1.38
CA VAL A 168 3.03 -26.97 -2.66
C VAL A 168 2.53 -25.88 -3.60
N ARG A 169 1.21 -25.65 -3.66
CA ARG A 169 0.58 -24.68 -4.56
C ARG A 169 1.05 -23.26 -4.30
N VAL A 170 1.16 -22.83 -3.04
CA VAL A 170 1.58 -21.46 -2.69
C VAL A 170 3.01 -21.16 -3.16
N PRO A 171 4.06 -21.91 -2.79
CA PRO A 171 5.40 -21.64 -3.27
C PRO A 171 5.53 -21.82 -4.78
N LEU A 172 4.82 -22.78 -5.38
CA LEU A 172 4.82 -22.97 -6.83
C LEU A 172 4.19 -21.78 -7.56
N THR A 173 3.05 -21.27 -7.06
CA THR A 173 2.40 -20.06 -7.57
C THR A 173 3.37 -18.89 -7.48
N ALA A 174 4.01 -18.67 -6.33
CA ALA A 174 4.95 -17.58 -6.15
C ALA A 174 6.12 -17.68 -7.15
N ALA A 175 6.71 -18.87 -7.30
CA ALA A 175 7.83 -19.11 -8.22
C ALA A 175 7.43 -18.85 -9.68
N LEU A 176 6.31 -19.40 -10.14
CA LEU A 176 5.81 -19.20 -11.50
C LEU A 176 5.40 -17.75 -11.75
N SER A 177 4.80 -17.08 -10.78
CA SER A 177 4.41 -15.67 -10.88
C SER A 177 5.63 -14.77 -11.06
N VAL A 178 6.70 -15.01 -10.29
CA VAL A 178 7.97 -14.28 -10.42
C VAL A 178 8.61 -14.57 -11.78
N LEU A 179 8.60 -15.82 -12.24
CA LEU A 179 9.15 -16.21 -13.54
C LEU A 179 8.41 -15.52 -14.69
N MET A 180 7.08 -15.55 -14.68
CA MET A 180 6.24 -14.89 -15.68
C MET A 180 6.39 -13.36 -15.62
N ALA A 181 6.44 -12.78 -14.42
CA ALA A 181 6.70 -11.36 -14.23
C ALA A 181 8.04 -10.94 -14.80
N TYR A 182 9.10 -11.73 -14.55
CA TYR A 182 10.43 -11.47 -15.12
C TYR A 182 10.43 -11.57 -16.64
N GLY A 183 9.78 -12.58 -17.21
CA GLY A 183 9.60 -12.73 -18.66
C GLY A 183 8.87 -11.52 -19.26
N SER A 184 7.73 -11.14 -18.68
CA SER A 184 6.95 -9.96 -19.07
C SER A 184 7.80 -8.69 -19.03
N PHE A 185 8.52 -8.47 -17.92
CA PHE A 185 9.41 -7.32 -17.79
C PHE A 185 10.51 -7.31 -18.86
N ARG A 186 11.16 -8.44 -19.11
CA ARG A 186 12.30 -8.54 -20.02
C ARG A 186 11.93 -8.40 -21.50
N PHE A 187 10.79 -8.97 -21.89
CA PHE A 187 10.39 -9.12 -23.30
C PHE A 187 9.28 -8.17 -23.74
N VAL A 188 8.47 -7.63 -22.81
CA VAL A 188 7.36 -6.74 -23.13
C VAL A 188 7.62 -5.34 -22.58
N GLU A 189 7.80 -5.21 -21.27
CA GLU A 189 7.89 -3.89 -20.62
C GLU A 189 9.18 -3.15 -20.98
N ARG A 190 10.33 -3.83 -20.93
CA ARG A 190 11.63 -3.21 -21.24
C ARG A 190 11.72 -2.69 -22.67
N PRO A 191 11.31 -3.45 -23.71
CA PRO A 191 11.25 -2.92 -25.07
C PRO A 191 10.34 -1.70 -25.15
N ILE A 192 9.09 -1.79 -24.70
CA ILE A 192 8.12 -0.68 -24.80
C ILE A 192 8.64 0.59 -24.11
N ARG A 193 9.21 0.47 -22.90
CA ARG A 193 9.78 1.61 -22.16
C ARG A 193 10.93 2.30 -22.90
N ARG A 194 11.74 1.54 -23.65
CA ARG A 194 12.83 2.10 -24.47
C ARG A 194 12.34 2.80 -25.74
N TRP A 195 11.16 2.41 -26.22
CA TRP A 195 10.55 3.05 -27.39
C TRP A 195 9.82 4.34 -27.01
N ALA A 196 9.32 4.43 -25.77
CA ALA A 196 8.60 5.59 -25.26
C ALA A 196 9.52 6.70 -24.68
N SER A 197 10.84 6.48 -24.63
CA SER A 197 11.86 7.42 -24.15
C SER A 197 12.65 8.01 -25.30
#